data_AF-A0A847E287-F1
#
_entry.id   AF-A0A847E287-F1
#
_cell.length_a   1.000
_cell.length_b   1.000
_cell.length_c   1.000
_cell.angle_alpha   90.00
_cell.angle_beta   90.00
_cell.angle_gamma   90.00
#
_symmetry.space_group_name_H-M   'P 1'
#
loop_
_entity.id
_entity.type
_entity.pdbx_description
1 polymer ?
#
loop_
_entity_poly.entity_id
_entity_poly.type
_entity_poly.pdbx_seq_one_letter_code
_entity_poly.pdbx_strand_id
1 'polypeptide(L)' 'MGKNLVIVESPSKSKTIEKYLGKDYKVLSSKGHIRD' A
#
# COMPACT_ATOMS: atom_id res chain seq x y z
N MET A 1 -1.98 11.69 -15.45
CA MET A 1 -1.51 11.76 -14.06
C MET A 1 -1.00 10.38 -13.65
N GLY A 2 0.21 10.27 -13.09
CA GLY A 2 0.72 8.98 -12.59
C GLY A 2 0.00 8.57 -11.30
N LYS A 3 -0.28 7.27 -11.11
CA LYS A 3 -0.83 6.75 -9.85
C LYS A 3 0.28 6.74 -8.79
N ASN A 4 -0.01 7.30 -7.62
CA ASN A 4 0.95 7.36 -6.52
C ASN A 4 1.09 5.98 -5.87
N LEU A 5 2.31 5.55 -5.55
CA LEU A 5 2.57 4.27 -4.87
C LEU A 5 2.78 4.49 -3.37
N VAL A 6 2.07 3.72 -2.56
CA VAL A 6 2.21 3.71 -1.09
C VAL A 6 2.55 2.28 -0.65
N ILE A 7 3.61 2.12 0.16
CA ILE A 7 4.04 0.83 0.69
C ILE A 7 3.80 0.81 2.21
N VAL A 8 3.21 -0.28 2.71
CA VAL A 8 2.92 -0.50 4.13
C VAL A 8 3.40 -1.88 4.60
N GLU A 9 3.57 -2.10 5.90
CA GLU A 9 4.15 -3.36 6.39
C GLU A 9 3.22 -4.58 6.30
N SER A 10 1.90 -4.38 6.39
CA SER A 10 0.93 -5.47 6.57
C SER A 10 -0.19 -5.46 5.51
N PRO A 11 -0.62 -6.65 5.02
CA PRO A 11 -1.70 -6.74 4.03
C PRO A 11 -3.05 -6.22 4.50
N SER A 12 -3.32 -6.28 5.81
CA SER A 12 -4.54 -5.72 6.39
C SER A 12 -4.56 -4.20 6.29
N LYS A 13 -3.43 -3.53 6.58
CA LYS A 13 -3.30 -2.07 6.43
C LYS A 13 -3.45 -1.64 4.98
N SER A 14 -2.89 -2.37 4.01
CA SER A 14 -3.00 -1.98 2.60
C SER A 14 -4.47 -1.94 2.14
N LYS A 15 -5.26 -2.98 2.47
CA LYS A 15 -6.70 -3.04 2.13
C LYS A 15 -7.52 -1.92 2.77
N THR A 16 -7.18 -1.53 4.00
CA THR A 16 -7.86 -0.45 4.72
C THR A 16 -7.51 0.92 4.12
N ILE A 17 -6.23 1.18 3.87
CA ILE A 17 -5.74 2.46 3.34
C ILE A 17 -6.18 2.67 1.88
N GLU A 18 -6.22 1.62 1.07
CA GLU A 18 -6.71 1.68 -0.31
C GLU A 18 -8.17 2.17 -0.40
N LYS A 19 -9.02 1.82 0.58
CA LYS A 19 -10.40 2.32 0.66
C LYS A 19 -10.48 3.82 0.97
N TYR A 20 -9.50 4.36 1.70
CA TYR A 20 -9.46 5.78 2.06
C TYR A 20 -8.85 6.66 0.97
N LEU A 21 -7.77 6.19 0.33
CA LEU A 21 -7.04 6.96 -0.68
C LEU A 21 -7.68 6.90 -2.08
N GLY A 22 -8.44 5.84 -2.37
CA GLY A 22 -9.12 5.69 -3.65
C GLY A 22 -8.18 5.35 -4.81
N LYS A 23 -8.70 5.48 -6.04
CA LYS A 23 -8.10 4.91 -7.27
C LYS A 23 -6.84 5.63 -7.76
N ASP A 24 -6.53 6.79 -7.20
CA ASP A 24 -5.34 7.59 -7.54
C ASP A 24 -4.08 7.04 -6.86
N TYR A 25 -4.25 6.17 -5.87
CA TYR A 25 -3.17 5.53 -5.13
C TYR A 25 -3.18 4.02 -5.36
N LYS A 26 -1.99 3.45 -5.52
CA LYS A 26 -1.72 2.01 -5.47
C LYS A 26 -1.08 1.71 -4.12
N VAL A 27 -1.74 0.90 -3.29
CA VAL A 27 -1.23 0.57 -1.95
C VAL A 27 -0.76 -0.88 -1.93
N LEU A 28 0.52 -1.10 -1.64
CA LEU A 28 1.14 -2.44 -1.57
C LEU A 28 1.67 -2.73 -0.17
N SER A 29 1.66 -4.01 0.21
CA SER A 29 2.24 -4.47 1.47
C SER A 29 3.64 -5.06 1.24
N SER A 30 4.61 -4.72 2.10
CA SER A 30 5.94 -5.32 2.14
C SER A 30 5.94 -6.73 2.76
N LYS A 31 4.87 -7.09 3.49
CA LYS A 31 4.74 -8.33 4.25
C LYS A 31 5.88 -8.56 5.27
N GLY A 32 6.45 -7.49 5.80
CA GLY A 32 7.60 -7.53 6.71
C GLY A 32 8.92 -7.10 6.07
N HIS A 33 10.02 -7.63 6.57
CA HIS A 33 11.37 -7.32 6.09
C HIS A 33 11.58 -7.91 4.68
N ILE A 34 11.92 -7.05 3.72
CA ILE A 34 12.19 -7.46 2.33
C ILE A 34 13.60 -8.06 2.19
N ARG A 35 14.52 -7.60 3.04
CA ARG A 35 15.88 -8.10 3.12
C ARG A 35 16.38 -7.90 4.55
N ASP A 36 17.10 -8.89 5.04
CA ASP A 36 17.89 -8.84 6.28
C ASP A 36 19.30 -8.30 5.98
#